data_AF-A0A9E7G1K4-F1
#
_entry.id   AF-A0A9E7G1K4-F1
#
_cell.length_a   1.000
_cell.length_b   1.000
_cell.length_c   1.000
_cell.angle_alpha   90.00
_cell.angle_beta   90.00
_cell.angle_gamma   90.00
#
_symmetry.space_group_name_H-M   'P 1'
#
loop_
_entity.id
_entity.type
_entity.pdbx_description
1 polymer ?
#
loop_
_entity_poly.entity_id
_entity_poly.type
_entity_poly.pdbx_seq_one_letter_code
_entity_poly.pdbx_strand_id
1 'polypeptide(L)'
;MEDELIPGLPQEIARECLIRVPFDAFRTVQAVCKLWKHDLESASFLRHRKSVGLDRPVVVLAQSEPAPVVAASTDGEKSYPSPLLYRLALFQPATGAWSSLPPIPGRPHGLPLFCQLAAVGRELVVVGGWDPRTWAASDEVHVYDLVSGAWRRGVHMPGPRRSFFACAASEERAAVFVAGGHDESKNALRSALAYDVAADAWMQLPDMARQRDECRGVFASGGFHVVGGYPTEAQGQFSQSAETFDVAAWRWGAVEEGRLEEAACPRTCVVGGDGRVYMCRQAGQAVVVEEGGGAWRRVADLPREVRVALQMVAWEGGFMVLGSGTQCGAQVAYILDIESGEGEGMKWRKVELQRAYSGHVQAGCCFHI
;
A
#
# COMPACT_ATOMS: atom_id res chain seq x y z
N MET A 1 21.24 21.61 33.62
CA MET A 1 21.67 20.46 32.81
C MET A 1 20.91 20.58 31.52
N GLU A 2 21.62 20.85 30.44
CA GLU A 2 21.03 20.84 29.10
C GLU A 2 20.38 19.47 28.85
N ASP A 3 19.27 19.43 28.11
CA ASP A 3 18.57 18.21 27.72
C ASP A 3 19.44 17.40 26.73
N GLU A 4 20.54 16.84 27.24
CA GLU A 4 21.44 15.97 26.49
C GLU A 4 20.75 14.64 26.18
N LEU A 5 20.72 14.26 24.90
CA LEU A 5 20.18 12.96 24.48
C LEU A 5 20.99 11.82 25.08
N ILE A 6 22.31 11.84 24.93
CA ILE A 6 23.22 10.84 25.49
C ILE A 6 24.23 11.60 26.36
N PRO A 7 24.27 11.35 27.68
CA PRO A 7 25.16 12.07 28.58
C PRO A 7 26.63 12.03 28.11
N GLY A 8 27.24 13.20 28.00
CA GLY A 8 28.65 13.34 27.59
C GLY A 8 28.91 13.26 26.08
N LEU A 9 27.87 13.19 25.24
CA LEU A 9 28.00 13.36 23.79
C LEU A 9 27.35 14.67 23.33
N PRO A 10 27.98 15.39 22.37
CA PRO A 10 27.30 16.47 21.67
C PRO A 10 25.98 15.98 21.05
N GLN A 11 24.94 16.83 21.06
CA GLN A 11 23.60 16.42 20.65
C GLN A 11 23.53 15.90 19.20
N GLU A 12 24.34 16.46 18.30
CA GLU A 12 24.46 15.99 16.92
C GLU A 12 25.00 14.55 16.84
N ILE A 13 26.05 14.24 17.60
CA ILE A 13 26.64 12.89 17.66
C ILE A 13 25.66 11.90 18.31
N ALA A 14 24.93 12.33 19.34
CA ALA A 14 23.90 11.51 19.95
C ALA A 14 22.79 11.14 18.96
N ARG A 15 22.35 12.09 18.11
CA ARG A 15 21.39 11.81 17.02
C ARG A 15 21.97 10.87 15.98
N GLU A 16 23.24 11.04 15.59
CA GLU A 16 23.93 10.09 14.71
C GLU A 16 23.91 8.66 15.28
N CYS A 17 24.07 8.50 16.59
CA CYS A 17 23.92 7.18 17.21
C CYS A 17 22.47 6.65 17.10
N LEU A 18 21.47 7.47 17.43
CA LEU A 18 20.07 7.04 17.42
C LEU A 18 19.56 6.70 16.01
N ILE A 19 19.96 7.43 14.98
CA ILE A 19 19.53 7.14 13.60
C ILE A 19 20.11 5.84 13.04
N ARG A 20 21.06 5.18 13.71
CA ARG A 20 21.63 3.89 13.29
C ARG A 20 20.90 2.69 13.91
N VAL A 21 20.00 2.94 14.85
CA VAL A 21 19.19 1.89 15.47
C VAL A 21 18.29 1.26 14.39
N PRO A 22 18.19 -0.07 14.31
CA PRO A 22 17.28 -0.71 13.36
C PRO A 22 15.81 -0.55 13.81
N PHE A 23 14.90 -0.53 12.84
CA PHE A 23 13.47 -0.27 13.07
C PHE A 23 12.83 -1.17 14.15
N ASP A 24 13.20 -2.44 14.19
CA ASP A 24 12.71 -3.43 15.15
C ASP A 24 13.11 -3.11 16.61
N ALA A 25 14.17 -2.32 16.81
CA ALA A 25 14.63 -1.87 18.12
C ALA A 25 14.03 -0.53 18.57
N PHE A 26 13.23 0.16 17.73
CA PHE A 26 12.68 1.48 18.07
C PHE A 26 11.89 1.49 19.37
N ARG A 27 11.03 0.50 19.60
CA ARG A 27 10.26 0.39 20.86
C ARG A 27 11.15 0.29 22.09
N THR A 28 12.23 -0.47 21.98
CA THR A 28 13.21 -0.63 23.08
C THR A 28 13.90 0.70 23.36
N VAL A 29 14.29 1.44 22.31
CA VAL A 29 14.94 2.75 22.42
C VAL A 29 13.99 3.80 23.01
N GLN A 30 12.73 3.83 22.59
CA GLN A 30 11.72 4.72 23.16
C GLN A 30 11.45 4.46 24.66
N ALA A 31 11.62 3.22 25.11
CA ALA A 31 11.41 2.85 26.51
C ALA A 31 12.56 3.32 27.43
N VAL A 32 13.71 3.72 26.90
CA VAL A 32 14.87 4.15 27.68
C VAL A 32 14.62 5.50 28.37
N CYS A 33 14.20 6.53 27.63
CA CYS A 33 13.88 7.84 28.20
C CYS A 33 12.93 8.67 27.32
N LYS A 34 12.33 9.71 27.94
CA LYS A 34 11.38 10.60 27.24
C LYS A 34 12.03 11.39 26.09
N LEU A 35 13.30 11.77 26.23
CA LEU A 35 14.02 12.53 25.19
C LEU A 35 14.24 11.68 23.93
N TRP A 36 14.67 10.42 24.07
CA TRP A 36 14.84 9.51 22.94
C TRP A 36 13.50 9.20 22.29
N LYS A 37 12.47 8.97 23.10
CA LYS A 37 11.11 8.79 22.57
C LYS A 37 10.69 9.98 21.72
N HIS A 38 10.82 11.20 22.25
CA HIS A 38 10.45 12.42 21.54
C HIS A 38 11.27 12.64 20.26
N ASP A 39 12.58 12.35 20.28
CA ASP A 39 13.43 12.48 19.10
C ASP A 39 13.05 11.47 18.01
N LEU A 40 12.87 10.19 18.35
CA LEU A 40 12.41 9.15 17.40
C LEU A 40 11.03 9.47 16.81
N GLU A 41 10.12 10.02 17.62
CA GLU A 41 8.78 10.40 17.18
C GLU A 41 8.74 11.68 16.32
N SER A 42 9.87 12.39 16.20
CA SER A 42 9.95 13.62 15.43
C SER A 42 10.01 13.35 13.92
N ALA A 43 9.37 14.20 13.13
CA ALA A 43 9.47 14.15 11.67
C ALA A 43 10.91 14.42 11.17
N SER A 44 11.76 15.06 11.97
CA SER A 44 13.18 15.27 11.67
C SER A 44 13.99 13.98 11.74
N PHE A 45 13.64 13.02 12.60
CA PHE A 45 14.40 11.78 12.76
C PHE A 45 14.38 10.92 11.49
N LEU A 46 13.20 10.67 10.91
CA LEU A 46 13.08 9.91 9.66
C LEU A 46 13.66 10.68 8.47
N ARG A 47 13.46 12.00 8.41
CA ARG A 47 14.10 12.85 7.38
C ARG A 47 15.63 12.78 7.46
N HIS A 48 16.18 12.77 8.67
CA HIS A 48 17.61 12.66 8.88
C HIS A 48 18.13 11.29 8.44
N ARG A 49 17.48 10.20 8.86
CA ARG A 49 17.77 8.83 8.42
C ARG A 49 17.78 8.69 6.90
N LYS A 50 16.77 9.23 6.23
CA LYS A 50 16.67 9.26 4.77
C LYS A 50 17.82 10.07 4.15
N SER A 51 18.15 11.23 4.70
CA SER A 51 19.24 12.10 4.18
C SER A 51 20.63 11.44 4.23
N VAL A 52 20.85 10.51 5.17
CA VAL A 52 22.12 9.76 5.30
C VAL A 52 22.04 8.36 4.67
N GLY A 53 20.95 8.02 3.98
CA GLY A 53 20.77 6.72 3.31
C GLY A 53 20.63 5.53 4.27
N LEU A 54 20.14 5.78 5.49
CA LEU A 54 19.89 4.75 6.51
C LEU A 54 18.42 4.32 6.59
N ASP A 55 17.53 4.96 5.83
CA ASP A 55 16.17 4.47 5.69
C ASP A 55 16.16 3.13 4.96
N ARG A 56 15.28 2.24 5.38
CA ARG A 56 15.13 0.92 4.76
C ARG A 56 13.67 0.70 4.37
N PRO A 57 13.43 0.03 3.22
CA PRO A 57 12.08 -0.31 2.82
C PRO A 57 11.50 -1.34 3.78
N VAL A 58 10.26 -1.12 4.20
CA VAL A 58 9.49 -2.03 5.02
C VAL A 58 8.11 -2.17 4.38
N VAL A 59 7.75 -3.38 3.98
CA VAL A 59 6.49 -3.65 3.30
C VAL A 59 5.43 -4.07 4.30
N VAL A 60 4.25 -3.45 4.23
CA VAL A 60 3.08 -3.83 5.02
C VAL A 60 2.01 -4.40 4.08
N LEU A 61 1.48 -5.57 4.43
CA LEU A 61 0.47 -6.28 3.66
C LEU A 61 -0.77 -6.55 4.51
N ALA A 62 -1.95 -6.30 3.96
CA ALA A 62 -3.20 -6.85 4.47
C ALA A 62 -3.35 -8.28 3.94
N GLN A 63 -2.96 -9.25 4.76
CA GLN A 63 -2.85 -10.65 4.37
C GLN A 63 -3.82 -11.53 5.16
N SER A 64 -4.48 -12.46 4.48
CA SER A 64 -5.38 -13.41 5.12
C SER A 64 -4.56 -14.40 5.96
N GLU A 65 -5.11 -14.82 7.09
CA GLU A 65 -4.63 -16.04 7.72
C GLU A 65 -4.78 -17.22 6.73
N PRO A 66 -3.87 -18.19 6.75
CA PRO A 66 -4.02 -19.40 5.96
C PRO A 66 -5.33 -20.08 6.35
N ALA A 67 -6.10 -20.53 5.36
CA ALA A 67 -7.28 -21.32 5.65
C ALA A 67 -6.88 -22.51 6.54
N PRO A 68 -7.61 -22.80 7.64
CA PRO A 68 -7.38 -24.02 8.38
C PRO A 68 -7.54 -25.19 7.42
N VAL A 69 -6.60 -26.14 7.45
CA VAL A 69 -6.72 -27.39 6.69
C VAL A 69 -7.90 -28.12 7.29
N VAL A 70 -9.09 -27.96 6.70
CA VAL A 70 -10.26 -28.71 7.12
C VAL A 70 -9.99 -30.15 6.69
N ALA A 71 -9.72 -31.02 7.66
CA ALA A 71 -9.77 -32.46 7.43
C ALA A 71 -11.15 -32.75 6.83
N ALA A 72 -11.19 -33.38 5.65
CA ALA A 72 -12.43 -33.65 4.93
C ALA A 72 -13.47 -34.23 5.91
N SER A 73 -14.50 -33.45 6.22
CA SER A 73 -15.60 -33.93 7.05
C SER A 73 -16.28 -35.04 6.27
N THR A 74 -16.39 -36.22 6.88
CA THR A 74 -17.05 -37.40 6.31
C THR A 74 -18.57 -37.24 6.17
N ASP A 75 -19.13 -36.15 6.69
CA ASP A 75 -20.56 -35.86 6.63
C ASP A 75 -20.82 -34.68 5.70
N GLY A 76 -21.74 -34.90 4.75
CA GLY A 76 -22.08 -34.01 3.63
C GLY A 76 -22.77 -32.69 4.00
N GLU A 77 -22.41 -32.07 5.12
CA GLU A 77 -22.78 -30.69 5.42
C GLU A 77 -21.88 -29.74 4.61
N LYS A 78 -22.52 -28.89 3.79
CA LYS A 78 -21.84 -27.79 3.11
C LYS A 78 -21.33 -26.79 4.15
N SER A 79 -20.11 -27.00 4.63
CA SER A 79 -19.39 -26.03 5.45
C SER A 79 -19.08 -24.81 4.58
N TYR A 80 -19.77 -23.70 4.84
CA TYR A 80 -19.39 -22.41 4.25
C TYR A 80 -18.00 -22.05 4.79
N PRO A 81 -17.03 -21.71 3.94
CA PRO A 81 -15.71 -21.30 4.42
C PRO A 81 -15.89 -20.10 5.37
N SER A 82 -15.31 -20.19 6.57
CA SER A 82 -15.21 -19.05 7.49
C SER A 82 -14.71 -17.82 6.71
N PRO A 83 -15.26 -16.62 6.95
CA PRO A 83 -14.77 -15.41 6.30
C PRO A 83 -13.26 -15.30 6.52
N LEU A 84 -12.53 -14.98 5.44
CA LEU A 84 -11.08 -14.84 5.47
C LEU A 84 -10.72 -13.75 6.48
N LEU A 85 -9.92 -14.11 7.48
CA LEU A 85 -9.48 -13.20 8.51
C LEU A 85 -8.19 -12.50 8.06
N TYR A 86 -8.27 -11.20 7.78
CA TYR A 86 -7.10 -10.43 7.34
C TYR A 86 -6.38 -9.77 8.52
N ARG A 87 -5.05 -9.84 8.53
CA ARG A 87 -4.15 -9.16 9.46
C ARG A 87 -3.07 -8.39 8.71
N LEU A 88 -2.35 -7.55 9.44
CA LEU A 88 -1.22 -6.80 8.91
C LEU A 88 0.07 -7.60 9.11
N ALA A 89 0.65 -8.03 8.00
CA ALA A 89 1.97 -8.64 7.94
C ALA A 89 3.00 -7.59 7.54
N LEU A 90 4.15 -7.62 8.20
CA LEU A 90 5.32 -6.81 7.93
C LEU A 90 6.40 -7.68 7.30
N PHE A 91 6.97 -7.22 6.18
CA PHE A 91 8.05 -7.88 5.50
C PHE A 91 9.21 -6.91 5.27
N GLN A 92 10.42 -7.32 5.65
CA GLN A 92 11.64 -6.55 5.44
C GLN A 92 12.42 -7.14 4.25
N PRO A 93 12.46 -6.48 3.08
CA PRO A 93 13.09 -7.02 1.87
C PRO A 93 14.59 -7.35 2.04
N ALA A 94 15.30 -6.54 2.83
CA ALA A 94 16.75 -6.66 3.07
C ALA A 94 17.12 -7.93 3.86
N THR A 95 16.31 -8.32 4.84
CA THR A 95 16.58 -9.47 5.71
C THR A 95 15.74 -10.69 5.35
N GLY A 96 14.65 -10.51 4.59
CA GLY A 96 13.64 -11.54 4.36
C GLY A 96 12.77 -11.84 5.59
N ALA A 97 12.89 -11.03 6.66
CA ALA A 97 12.20 -11.25 7.90
C ALA A 97 10.72 -10.88 7.80
N TRP A 98 9.87 -11.74 8.37
CA TRP A 98 8.45 -11.51 8.52
C TRP A 98 8.07 -11.25 9.98
N SER A 99 7.13 -10.35 10.19
CA SER A 99 6.55 -10.08 11.51
C SER A 99 5.09 -9.66 11.37
N SER A 100 4.37 -9.56 12.50
CA SER A 100 2.96 -9.15 12.52
C SER A 100 2.80 -7.82 13.24
N LEU A 101 1.94 -6.95 12.71
CA LEU A 101 1.52 -5.74 13.41
C LEU A 101 0.36 -6.04 14.38
N PRO A 102 0.23 -5.26 15.48
CA PRO A 102 -0.88 -5.43 16.40
C PRO A 102 -2.22 -5.20 15.69
N PRO A 103 -3.28 -5.95 16.06
CA PRO A 103 -4.60 -5.78 15.46
C PRO A 103 -5.18 -4.40 15.78
N ILE A 104 -6.09 -3.93 14.94
CA ILE A 104 -6.86 -2.72 15.19
C ILE A 104 -7.71 -2.93 16.46
N PRO A 105 -7.58 -2.06 17.49
CA PRO A 105 -8.36 -2.18 18.72
C PRO A 105 -9.87 -2.19 18.48
N GLY A 106 -10.57 -3.15 19.10
CA GLY A 106 -12.01 -3.29 18.97
C GLY A 106 -12.49 -3.98 17.68
N ARG A 107 -11.58 -4.49 16.84
CA ARG A 107 -11.91 -5.28 15.64
C ARG A 107 -11.42 -6.72 15.78
N PRO A 108 -12.17 -7.60 16.49
CA PRO A 108 -11.76 -8.99 16.71
C PRO A 108 -11.72 -9.83 15.42
N HIS A 109 -12.46 -9.41 14.38
CA HIS A 109 -12.51 -10.08 13.07
C HIS A 109 -11.52 -9.52 12.06
N GLY A 110 -10.46 -8.87 12.52
CA GLY A 110 -9.35 -8.42 11.68
C GLY A 110 -9.65 -7.17 10.85
N LEU A 111 -8.90 -7.01 9.78
CA LEU A 111 -9.02 -5.87 8.85
C LEU A 111 -10.33 -5.96 8.04
N PRO A 112 -10.92 -4.82 7.66
CA PRO A 112 -12.00 -4.81 6.69
C PRO A 112 -11.58 -5.48 5.37
N LEU A 113 -12.50 -6.18 4.72
CA LEU A 113 -12.27 -6.72 3.38
C LEU A 113 -12.14 -5.58 2.38
N PHE A 114 -11.22 -5.67 1.42
CA PHE A 114 -10.99 -4.65 0.39
C PHE A 114 -10.62 -3.26 0.94
N CYS A 115 -10.15 -3.16 2.19
CA CYS A 115 -9.59 -1.91 2.71
C CYS A 115 -8.36 -1.49 1.91
N GLN A 116 -8.13 -0.18 1.85
CA GLN A 116 -6.91 0.36 1.28
C GLN A 116 -5.87 0.59 2.38
N LEU A 117 -4.60 0.37 2.03
CA LEU A 117 -3.45 0.67 2.87
C LEU A 117 -2.64 1.79 2.22
N ALA A 118 -2.32 2.82 3.00
CA ALA A 118 -1.48 3.94 2.56
C ALA A 118 -0.44 4.25 3.63
N ALA A 119 0.81 4.42 3.20
CA ALA A 119 1.95 4.76 4.07
C ALA A 119 2.28 6.24 3.90
N VAL A 120 2.21 7.02 4.98
CA VAL A 120 2.54 8.45 4.98
C VAL A 120 3.52 8.72 6.12
N GLY A 121 4.79 8.96 5.77
CA GLY A 121 5.86 9.11 6.76
C GLY A 121 5.95 7.85 7.65
N ARG A 122 5.66 7.98 8.94
CA ARG A 122 5.64 6.85 9.90
C ARG A 122 4.28 6.19 10.08
N GLU A 123 3.25 6.72 9.42
CA GLU A 123 1.86 6.41 9.70
C GLU A 123 1.27 5.52 8.62
N LEU A 124 0.73 4.38 9.03
CA LEU A 124 -0.09 3.50 8.21
C LEU A 124 -1.55 3.89 8.36
N VAL A 125 -2.16 4.28 7.25
CA VAL A 125 -3.59 4.55 7.15
C VAL A 125 -4.29 3.32 6.57
N VAL A 126 -5.22 2.76 7.33
CA VAL A 126 -6.18 1.74 6.89
C VAL A 126 -7.52 2.43 6.69
N VAL A 127 -8.04 2.43 5.46
CA VAL A 127 -9.24 3.20 5.13
C VAL A 127 -10.27 2.37 4.37
N GLY A 128 -11.52 2.49 4.79
CA GLY A 128 -12.69 1.90 4.14
C GLY A 128 -12.68 0.37 4.13
N GLY A 129 -13.26 -0.20 3.08
CA GLY A 129 -13.49 -1.64 2.95
C GLY A 129 -14.79 -2.08 3.61
N TRP A 130 -14.97 -3.38 3.78
CA TRP A 130 -16.22 -3.99 4.24
C TRP A 130 -16.03 -4.71 5.57
N ASP A 131 -17.03 -4.64 6.45
CA ASP A 131 -17.04 -5.49 7.65
C ASP A 131 -17.05 -6.97 7.23
N PRO A 132 -16.09 -7.80 7.71
CA PRO A 132 -15.98 -9.19 7.25
C PRO A 132 -17.17 -10.10 7.58
N ARG A 133 -18.12 -9.68 8.42
CA ARG A 133 -19.31 -10.46 8.77
C ARG A 133 -20.57 -9.91 8.13
N THR A 134 -20.77 -8.59 8.19
CA THR A 134 -21.99 -7.97 7.67
C THR A 134 -21.89 -7.58 6.20
N TRP A 135 -20.69 -7.59 5.63
CA TRP A 135 -20.39 -7.16 4.26
C TRP A 135 -20.78 -5.69 3.99
N ALA A 136 -21.08 -4.93 5.05
CA ALA A 136 -21.41 -3.52 4.94
C ALA A 136 -20.15 -2.73 4.63
N ALA A 137 -20.26 -1.82 3.66
CA ALA A 137 -19.22 -0.83 3.41
C ALA A 137 -18.97 0.02 4.66
N SER A 138 -17.72 0.43 4.85
CA SER A 138 -17.26 1.25 5.96
C SER A 138 -16.58 2.50 5.45
N ASP A 139 -16.74 3.59 6.17
CA ASP A 139 -16.06 4.88 6.00
C ASP A 139 -14.98 5.09 7.08
N GLU A 140 -14.69 4.07 7.88
CA GLU A 140 -13.75 4.20 8.99
C GLU A 140 -12.31 4.36 8.51
N VAL A 141 -11.55 5.11 9.31
CA VAL A 141 -10.12 5.33 9.17
C VAL A 141 -9.43 4.89 10.45
N HIS A 142 -8.43 4.02 10.32
CA HIS A 142 -7.56 3.62 11.42
C HIS A 142 -6.13 3.96 11.06
N VAL A 143 -5.44 4.65 11.96
CA VAL A 143 -4.06 5.08 11.74
C VAL A 143 -3.14 4.42 12.76
N TYR A 144 -2.09 3.78 12.27
CA TYR A 144 -1.06 3.15 13.08
C TYR A 144 0.26 3.88 12.90
N ASP A 145 0.84 4.36 13.99
CA ASP A 145 2.18 4.91 13.98
C ASP A 145 3.20 3.79 14.22
N LEU A 146 4.05 3.53 13.23
CA LEU A 146 5.06 2.47 13.27
C LEU A 146 6.17 2.75 14.29
N VAL A 147 6.41 4.01 14.62
CA VAL A 147 7.44 4.40 15.59
C VAL A 147 6.90 4.24 17.01
N SER A 148 5.77 4.88 17.35
CA SER A 148 5.18 4.75 18.69
C SER A 148 4.49 3.39 18.93
N GLY A 149 4.19 2.67 17.85
CA GLY A 149 3.57 1.36 17.91
C GLY A 149 2.11 1.37 18.35
N ALA A 150 1.43 2.52 18.20
CA ALA A 150 0.09 2.78 18.70
C ALA A 150 -0.91 3.01 17.57
N TRP A 151 -2.16 2.57 17.80
CA TRP A 151 -3.30 2.84 16.95
C TRP A 151 -4.08 4.05 17.44
N ARG A 152 -4.63 4.82 16.50
CA ARG A 152 -5.72 5.76 16.74
C ARG A 152 -6.81 5.58 15.68
N ARG A 153 -8.02 6.04 16.02
CA ARG A 153 -9.10 6.22 15.03
C ARG A 153 -8.92 7.60 14.42
N GLY A 154 -8.99 7.68 13.10
CA GLY A 154 -9.07 8.95 12.38
C GLY A 154 -10.52 9.37 12.14
N VAL A 155 -10.70 10.58 11.62
CA VAL A 155 -11.99 11.07 11.16
C VAL A 155 -12.51 10.20 10.02
N HIS A 156 -13.79 9.82 10.10
CA HIS A 156 -14.44 9.00 9.08
C HIS A 156 -14.44 9.72 7.72
N MET A 157 -14.29 8.94 6.65
CA MET A 157 -14.36 9.45 5.29
C MET A 157 -15.74 10.09 5.02
N PRO A 158 -15.81 11.36 4.61
CA PRO A 158 -17.08 12.02 4.36
C PRO A 158 -17.75 11.52 3.07
N GLY A 159 -19.07 11.73 2.99
CA GLY A 159 -19.89 11.36 1.85
C GLY A 159 -20.47 9.94 1.97
N PRO A 160 -20.94 9.36 0.86
CA PRO A 160 -21.45 8.00 0.87
C PRO A 160 -20.32 7.01 1.21
N ARG A 161 -20.66 5.94 1.94
CA ARG A 161 -19.73 4.83 2.13
C ARG A 161 -19.37 4.27 0.76
N ARG A 162 -18.07 4.10 0.53
CA ARG A 162 -17.54 3.73 -0.78
C ARG A 162 -16.67 2.49 -0.75
N SER A 163 -16.67 1.77 -1.86
CA SER A 163 -15.92 0.52 -2.04
C SER A 163 -15.06 0.61 -3.29
N PHE A 164 -13.96 -0.15 -3.35
CA PHE A 164 -13.10 -0.28 -4.54
C PHE A 164 -12.63 1.05 -5.16
N PHE A 165 -12.37 2.04 -4.31
CA PHE A 165 -11.85 3.34 -4.70
C PHE A 165 -10.33 3.31 -4.87
N ALA A 166 -9.82 4.20 -5.72
CA ALA A 166 -8.40 4.47 -5.84
C ALA A 166 -7.87 5.09 -4.55
N CYS A 167 -6.67 4.69 -4.11
CA CYS A 167 -6.00 5.21 -2.93
C CYS A 167 -4.50 5.33 -3.19
N ALA A 168 -3.89 6.46 -2.84
CA ALA A 168 -2.45 6.65 -2.87
C ALA A 168 -1.99 7.65 -1.81
N ALA A 169 -0.77 7.48 -1.30
CA ALA A 169 -0.15 8.42 -0.37
C ALA A 169 0.76 9.42 -1.09
N SER A 170 0.86 10.62 -0.54
CA SER A 170 1.86 11.62 -0.91
C SER A 170 2.72 11.95 0.31
N GLU A 171 4.02 11.63 0.25
CA GLU A 171 4.97 12.05 1.30
C GLU A 171 5.10 13.58 1.38
N GLU A 172 5.17 14.25 0.22
CA GLU A 172 5.33 15.71 0.14
C GLU A 172 4.16 16.46 0.79
N ARG A 173 2.94 15.96 0.59
CA ARG A 173 1.72 16.56 1.16
C ARG A 173 1.33 15.98 2.51
N ALA A 174 2.04 14.97 3.00
CA ALA A 174 1.69 14.23 4.21
C ALA A 174 0.22 13.79 4.23
N ALA A 175 -0.31 13.36 3.08
CA ALA A 175 -1.73 13.11 2.88
C ALA A 175 -2.02 11.82 2.11
N VAL A 176 -3.20 11.25 2.36
CA VAL A 176 -3.76 10.11 1.60
C VAL A 176 -4.86 10.62 0.67
N PHE A 177 -4.72 10.35 -0.62
CA PHE A 177 -5.70 10.72 -1.64
C PHE A 177 -6.59 9.51 -1.96
N VAL A 178 -7.89 9.75 -2.06
CA VAL A 178 -8.88 8.75 -2.48
C VAL A 178 -9.76 9.30 -3.59
N ALA A 179 -10.14 8.47 -4.56
CA ALA A 179 -11.04 8.87 -5.64
C ALA A 179 -11.84 7.69 -6.20
N GLY A 180 -13.02 7.99 -6.71
CA GLY A 180 -13.88 6.99 -7.34
C GLY A 180 -14.40 5.94 -6.34
N GLY A 181 -14.46 4.70 -6.81
CA GLY A 181 -15.18 3.59 -6.18
C GLY A 181 -16.67 3.64 -6.48
N HIS A 182 -17.46 2.88 -5.73
CA HIS A 182 -18.92 2.94 -5.79
C HIS A 182 -19.58 3.13 -4.44
N ASP A 183 -20.78 3.73 -4.43
CA ASP A 183 -21.64 3.85 -3.25
C ASP A 183 -22.40 2.55 -2.92
N GLU A 184 -23.17 2.56 -1.83
CA GLU A 184 -23.95 1.39 -1.39
C GLU A 184 -24.98 0.89 -2.42
N SER A 185 -25.35 1.73 -3.40
CA SER A 185 -26.25 1.40 -4.51
C SER A 185 -25.50 0.97 -5.78
N LYS A 186 -24.18 0.75 -5.70
CA LYS A 186 -23.29 0.38 -6.81
C LYS A 186 -23.18 1.45 -7.91
N ASN A 187 -23.46 2.71 -7.58
CA ASN A 187 -23.18 3.81 -8.49
C ASN A 187 -21.70 4.18 -8.41
N ALA A 188 -21.02 4.16 -9.54
CA ALA A 188 -19.63 4.60 -9.66
C ALA A 188 -19.52 6.11 -9.36
N LEU A 189 -18.49 6.48 -8.60
CA LEU A 189 -18.29 7.84 -8.11
C LEU A 189 -17.25 8.58 -8.96
N ARG A 190 -17.43 9.89 -9.06
CA ARG A 190 -16.42 10.85 -9.57
C ARG A 190 -15.69 11.61 -8.46
N SER A 191 -16.24 11.56 -7.24
CA SER A 191 -15.75 12.35 -6.12
C SER A 191 -14.38 11.88 -5.63
N ALA A 192 -13.57 12.84 -5.20
CA ALA A 192 -12.25 12.62 -4.65
C ALA A 192 -12.03 13.41 -3.36
N LEU A 193 -11.20 12.87 -2.48
CA LEU A 193 -10.90 13.44 -1.17
C LEU A 193 -9.40 13.30 -0.89
N ALA A 194 -8.85 14.21 -0.10
CA ALA A 194 -7.53 14.07 0.50
C ALA A 194 -7.67 14.07 2.03
N TYR A 195 -6.98 13.17 2.70
CA TYR A 195 -6.92 13.06 4.15
C TYR A 195 -5.55 13.54 4.62
N ASP A 196 -5.53 14.68 5.32
CA ASP A 196 -4.34 15.13 6.04
C ASP A 196 -4.21 14.31 7.32
N VAL A 197 -3.17 13.48 7.37
CA VAL A 197 -2.99 12.49 8.45
C VAL A 197 -2.64 13.16 9.77
N ALA A 198 -1.91 14.28 9.72
CA ALA A 198 -1.46 15.03 10.89
C ALA A 198 -2.59 15.91 11.44
N ALA A 199 -3.34 16.57 10.56
CA ALA A 199 -4.49 17.38 10.95
C ALA A 199 -5.73 16.53 11.29
N ASP A 200 -5.72 15.23 10.97
CA ASP A 200 -6.85 14.31 11.14
C ASP A 200 -8.12 14.87 10.47
N ALA A 201 -7.98 15.32 9.22
CA ALA A 201 -9.01 16.06 8.53
C ALA A 201 -9.10 15.68 7.05
N TRP A 202 -10.33 15.59 6.56
CA TRP A 202 -10.62 15.39 5.15
C TRP A 202 -10.83 16.71 4.42
N MET A 203 -10.30 16.79 3.22
CA MET A 203 -10.52 17.87 2.27
C MET A 203 -11.21 17.32 1.02
N GLN A 204 -12.30 17.96 0.62
CA GLN A 204 -12.97 17.66 -0.63
C GLN A 204 -12.12 18.18 -1.80
N LEU A 205 -11.83 17.31 -2.76
CA LEU A 205 -11.19 17.68 -4.02
C LEU A 205 -12.28 17.95 -5.08
N PRO A 206 -11.95 18.69 -6.16
CA PRO A 206 -12.79 18.72 -7.35
C PRO A 206 -13.15 17.30 -7.81
N ASP A 207 -14.32 17.15 -8.43
CA ASP A 207 -14.73 15.88 -9.01
C ASP A 207 -13.92 15.57 -10.27
N MET A 208 -13.64 14.28 -10.49
CA MET A 208 -13.15 13.77 -11.78
C MET A 208 -14.20 14.03 -12.88
N ALA A 209 -13.75 14.06 -14.13
CA ALA A 209 -14.62 14.14 -15.29
C ALA A 209 -15.42 12.84 -15.49
N ARG A 210 -14.84 11.67 -15.15
CA ARG A 210 -15.50 10.36 -15.28
C ARG A 210 -15.73 9.69 -13.94
N GLN A 211 -16.79 8.88 -13.89
CA GLN A 211 -17.00 7.93 -12.80
C GLN A 211 -16.04 6.75 -12.97
N ARG A 212 -15.48 6.27 -11.85
CA ARG A 212 -14.49 5.18 -11.87
C ARG A 212 -14.67 4.24 -10.67
N ASP A 213 -15.32 3.11 -10.89
CA ASP A 213 -15.35 1.98 -9.96
C ASP A 213 -14.22 1.00 -10.24
N GLU A 214 -13.74 0.28 -9.22
CA GLU A 214 -12.59 -0.63 -9.27
C GLU A 214 -11.32 -0.02 -9.91
N CYS A 215 -11.10 1.28 -9.68
CA CYS A 215 -9.92 2.00 -10.15
C CYS A 215 -8.74 1.86 -9.18
N ARG A 216 -7.54 2.22 -9.65
CA ARG A 216 -6.32 2.24 -8.83
C ARG A 216 -5.77 3.65 -8.76
N GLY A 217 -5.26 4.01 -7.58
CA GLY A 217 -4.57 5.26 -7.34
C GLY A 217 -3.06 5.05 -7.33
N VAL A 218 -2.31 5.94 -7.97
CA VAL A 218 -0.86 6.03 -7.83
C VAL A 218 -0.45 7.50 -7.71
N PHE A 219 0.53 7.81 -6.87
CA PHE A 219 1.02 9.17 -6.70
C PHE A 219 2.41 9.30 -7.33
N ALA A 220 2.50 9.99 -8.46
CA ALA A 220 3.73 10.10 -9.25
C ALA A 220 3.84 11.50 -9.86
N SER A 221 5.07 12.00 -10.01
CA SER A 221 5.36 13.29 -10.65
C SER A 221 4.52 14.46 -10.08
N GLY A 222 4.33 14.50 -8.75
CA GLY A 222 3.59 15.56 -8.07
C GLY A 222 2.06 15.51 -8.21
N GLY A 223 1.51 14.47 -8.85
CA GLY A 223 0.07 14.30 -9.07
C GLY A 223 -0.48 12.98 -8.56
N PHE A 224 -1.79 12.97 -8.27
CA PHE A 224 -2.55 11.77 -7.96
C PHE A 224 -3.24 11.24 -9.22
N HIS A 225 -2.77 10.12 -9.73
CA HIS A 225 -3.27 9.49 -10.96
C HIS A 225 -4.28 8.40 -10.59
N VAL A 226 -5.48 8.50 -11.15
CA VAL A 226 -6.54 7.51 -11.02
C VAL A 226 -6.66 6.78 -12.34
N VAL A 227 -6.25 5.51 -12.35
CA VAL A 227 -6.13 4.70 -13.56
C VAL A 227 -7.20 3.63 -13.63
N GLY A 228 -7.71 3.43 -14.85
CA GLY A 228 -8.69 2.40 -15.19
C GLY A 228 -10.03 2.55 -14.48
N GLY A 229 -10.61 1.42 -14.13
CA GLY A 229 -11.98 1.34 -13.61
C GLY A 229 -13.05 1.49 -14.69
N TYR A 230 -14.30 1.55 -14.27
CA TYR A 230 -15.46 1.63 -15.16
C TYR A 230 -16.59 2.49 -14.58
N PRO A 231 -17.46 3.07 -15.42
CA PRO A 231 -18.64 3.82 -14.97
C PRO A 231 -19.81 2.89 -14.63
N THR A 232 -20.85 3.44 -14.03
CA THR A 232 -22.03 2.69 -13.54
C THR A 232 -22.71 1.89 -14.65
N GLU A 233 -22.82 2.47 -15.84
CA GLU A 233 -23.49 1.88 -17.00
C GLU A 233 -22.69 0.78 -17.70
N ALA A 234 -21.40 0.62 -17.38
CA ALA A 234 -20.50 -0.32 -18.03
C ALA A 234 -19.76 -1.20 -17.01
N GLN A 235 -20.47 -1.67 -15.97
CA GLN A 235 -19.89 -2.50 -14.92
C GLN A 235 -19.07 -3.67 -15.47
N GLY A 236 -17.83 -3.81 -14.97
CA GLY A 236 -16.87 -4.83 -15.40
C GLY A 236 -16.13 -4.52 -16.71
N GLN A 237 -16.50 -3.48 -17.44
CA GLN A 237 -15.82 -3.06 -18.67
C GLN A 237 -14.72 -2.04 -18.35
N PHE A 238 -13.57 -2.55 -17.89
CA PHE A 238 -12.44 -1.71 -17.50
C PHE A 238 -11.97 -0.80 -18.64
N SER A 239 -11.79 0.48 -18.33
CA SER A 239 -11.21 1.47 -19.23
C SER A 239 -9.68 1.41 -19.17
N GLN A 240 -9.03 1.80 -20.26
CA GLN A 240 -7.58 2.09 -20.29
C GLN A 240 -7.27 3.55 -19.94
N SER A 241 -8.29 4.36 -19.66
CA SER A 241 -8.12 5.78 -19.40
C SER A 241 -7.60 6.07 -18.00
N ALA A 242 -7.00 7.24 -17.82
CA ALA A 242 -6.61 7.77 -16.53
C ALA A 242 -6.99 9.25 -16.41
N GLU A 243 -7.05 9.72 -15.17
CA GLU A 243 -7.15 11.15 -14.84
C GLU A 243 -6.11 11.47 -13.77
N THR A 244 -5.46 12.62 -13.92
CA THR A 244 -4.41 13.08 -13.02
C THR A 244 -4.88 14.31 -12.27
N PHE A 245 -4.92 14.27 -10.95
CA PHE A 245 -5.10 15.46 -10.12
C PHE A 245 -3.74 16.11 -9.90
N ASP A 246 -3.54 17.27 -10.52
CA ASP A 246 -2.37 18.11 -10.30
C ASP A 246 -2.55 18.85 -8.97
N VAL A 247 -1.69 18.54 -8.00
CA VAL A 247 -1.76 19.12 -6.66
C VAL A 247 -1.31 20.58 -6.65
N ALA A 248 -0.39 20.97 -7.53
CA ALA A 248 0.08 22.36 -7.62
C ALA A 248 -0.98 23.26 -8.27
N ALA A 249 -1.63 22.77 -9.33
CA ALA A 249 -2.72 23.48 -10.01
C ALA A 249 -4.10 23.31 -9.34
N TRP A 250 -4.19 22.39 -8.38
CA TRP A 250 -5.41 22.04 -7.63
C TRP A 250 -6.60 21.70 -8.54
N ARG A 251 -6.36 20.91 -9.59
CA ARG A 251 -7.38 20.52 -10.58
C ARG A 251 -7.06 19.18 -11.23
N TRP A 252 -8.10 18.52 -11.70
CA TRP A 252 -7.95 17.39 -12.61
C TRP A 252 -7.48 17.87 -13.99
N GLY A 253 -6.57 17.11 -14.58
CA GLY A 253 -6.23 17.19 -15.99
C GLY A 253 -7.36 16.68 -16.88
N ALA A 254 -7.14 16.71 -18.19
CA ALA A 254 -8.03 16.05 -19.13
C ALA A 254 -7.98 14.53 -18.94
N VAL A 255 -9.04 13.84 -19.39
CA VAL A 255 -9.03 12.38 -19.44
C VAL A 255 -7.99 11.92 -20.45
N GLU A 256 -7.04 11.11 -20.01
CA GLU A 256 -5.99 10.54 -20.82
C GLU A 256 -6.41 9.15 -21.28
N GLU A 257 -6.70 8.99 -22.58
CA GLU A 257 -7.04 7.70 -23.17
C GLU A 257 -5.80 6.84 -23.42
N GLY A 258 -5.93 5.52 -23.33
CA GLY A 258 -4.84 4.59 -23.62
C GLY A 258 -3.66 4.68 -22.66
N ARG A 259 -3.84 5.26 -21.46
CA ARG A 259 -2.82 5.37 -20.42
C ARG A 259 -2.37 3.98 -19.95
N LEU A 260 -3.31 3.06 -19.75
CA LEU A 260 -3.02 1.66 -19.42
C LEU A 260 -2.85 0.84 -20.70
N GLU A 261 -1.86 -0.05 -20.70
CA GLU A 261 -1.64 -0.98 -21.82
C GLU A 261 -2.80 -1.98 -21.98
N GLU A 262 -3.48 -2.35 -20.90
CA GLU A 262 -4.56 -3.34 -20.88
C GLU A 262 -5.80 -2.81 -20.14
N ALA A 263 -6.96 -3.09 -20.72
CA ALA A 263 -8.28 -2.88 -20.12
C ALA A 263 -8.57 -3.96 -19.05
N ALA A 264 -7.86 -3.91 -17.93
CA ALA A 264 -7.99 -4.87 -16.84
C ALA A 264 -7.99 -4.17 -15.47
N CYS A 265 -8.36 -4.91 -14.42
CA CYS A 265 -8.34 -4.41 -13.05
C CYS A 265 -6.90 -3.99 -12.66
N PRO A 266 -6.63 -2.70 -12.40
CA PRO A 266 -5.27 -2.17 -12.33
C PRO A 266 -4.57 -2.40 -10.97
N ARG A 267 -4.84 -3.53 -10.30
CA ARG A 267 -4.33 -3.81 -8.93
C ARG A 267 -2.80 -3.81 -8.81
N THR A 268 -2.10 -4.12 -9.88
CA THR A 268 -0.63 -4.21 -9.90
C THR A 268 0.05 -2.89 -10.26
N CYS A 269 -0.70 -1.81 -10.52
CA CYS A 269 -0.11 -0.50 -10.80
C CYS A 269 0.49 0.10 -9.52
N VAL A 270 1.78 0.44 -9.59
CA VAL A 270 2.58 1.02 -8.50
C VAL A 270 3.58 2.04 -9.05
N VAL A 271 4.16 2.84 -8.18
CA VAL A 271 5.22 3.80 -8.53
C VAL A 271 6.54 3.27 -8.01
N GLY A 272 7.54 3.14 -8.89
CA GLY A 272 8.90 2.76 -8.51
C GLY A 272 9.64 3.92 -7.82
N GLY A 273 10.78 3.62 -7.20
CA GLY A 273 11.63 4.66 -6.58
C GLY A 273 12.15 5.73 -7.54
N ASP A 274 12.15 5.45 -8.85
CA ASP A 274 12.49 6.39 -9.90
C ASP A 274 11.32 7.31 -10.32
N GLY A 275 10.18 7.20 -9.62
CA GLY A 275 8.98 7.99 -9.88
C GLY A 275 8.16 7.53 -11.10
N ARG A 276 8.55 6.45 -11.78
CA ARG A 276 7.80 5.91 -12.92
C ARG A 276 6.73 4.92 -12.47
N VAL A 277 5.69 4.78 -13.27
CA VAL A 277 4.60 3.83 -13.03
C VAL A 277 4.96 2.47 -13.63
N TYR A 278 4.81 1.42 -12.82
CA TYR A 278 5.02 0.03 -13.20
C TYR A 278 3.73 -0.75 -13.05
N MET A 279 3.54 -1.78 -13.89
CA MET A 279 2.44 -2.73 -13.74
C MET A 279 2.82 -4.13 -14.22
N CYS A 280 2.12 -5.14 -13.70
CA CYS A 280 2.18 -6.48 -14.28
C CYS A 280 1.19 -6.59 -15.44
N ARG A 281 1.70 -6.96 -16.61
CA ARG A 281 0.93 -7.27 -17.81
C ARG A 281 0.57 -8.74 -17.82
N GLN A 282 -0.73 -9.04 -17.93
CA GLN A 282 -1.19 -10.44 -17.95
C GLN A 282 -0.89 -11.07 -19.30
N ALA A 283 -1.13 -10.34 -20.41
CA ALA A 283 -0.70 -10.81 -21.72
C ALA A 283 0.83 -10.74 -21.82
N GLY A 284 1.46 -11.86 -22.16
CA GLY A 284 2.92 -11.93 -22.24
C GLY A 284 3.65 -12.04 -20.89
N GLN A 285 2.93 -12.05 -19.77
CA GLN A 285 3.43 -12.37 -18.42
C GLN A 285 4.71 -11.59 -18.09
N ALA A 286 4.62 -10.27 -18.01
CA ALA A 286 5.78 -9.40 -17.82
C ALA A 286 5.47 -8.23 -16.90
N VAL A 287 6.52 -7.64 -16.34
CA VAL A 287 6.46 -6.31 -15.75
C VAL A 287 6.80 -5.28 -16.81
N VAL A 288 6.01 -4.22 -16.86
CA VAL A 288 6.19 -3.10 -17.79
C VAL A 288 6.28 -1.77 -17.02
N VAL A 289 6.97 -0.80 -17.61
CA VAL A 289 7.12 0.57 -17.07
C VAL A 289 6.62 1.59 -18.07
N GLU A 290 5.95 2.63 -17.58
CA GLU A 290 5.50 3.78 -18.36
C GLU A 290 6.70 4.66 -18.73
N GLU A 291 6.90 4.91 -20.02
CA GLU A 291 7.96 5.80 -20.56
C GLU A 291 7.45 7.20 -20.91
N GLY A 292 6.16 7.46 -20.64
CA GLY A 292 5.47 8.71 -20.95
C GLY A 292 4.64 8.62 -22.23
N GLY A 293 3.61 9.48 -22.31
CA GLY A 293 2.72 9.54 -23.49
C GLY A 293 1.93 8.26 -23.76
N GLY A 294 1.71 7.42 -22.74
CA GLY A 294 1.03 6.12 -22.88
C GLY A 294 1.90 5.00 -23.45
N ALA A 295 3.20 5.22 -23.67
CA ALA A 295 4.12 4.19 -24.09
C ALA A 295 4.58 3.33 -22.89
N TRP A 296 4.59 2.00 -23.08
CA TRP A 296 5.01 1.03 -22.08
C TRP A 296 6.17 0.20 -22.60
N ARG A 297 7.21 0.03 -21.77
CA ARG A 297 8.36 -0.82 -22.08
C ARG A 297 8.40 -2.03 -21.16
N ARG A 298 8.70 -3.19 -21.73
CA ARG A 298 8.98 -4.43 -20.98
C ARG A 298 10.25 -4.27 -20.13
N VAL A 299 10.11 -4.58 -18.85
CA VAL A 299 11.17 -4.52 -17.83
C VAL A 299 11.75 -5.91 -17.61
N ALA A 300 10.89 -6.87 -17.26
CA ALA A 300 11.28 -8.25 -17.01
C ALA A 300 10.11 -9.21 -17.22
N ASP A 301 10.41 -10.48 -17.42
CA ASP A 301 9.40 -11.54 -17.52
C ASP A 301 8.98 -11.96 -16.13
N LEU A 302 7.67 -12.16 -15.90
CA LEU A 302 7.20 -12.71 -14.64
C LEU A 302 7.73 -14.14 -14.46
N PRO A 303 8.12 -14.53 -13.24
CA PRO A 303 8.49 -15.91 -12.95
C PRO A 303 7.34 -16.85 -13.34
N ARG A 304 7.66 -18.02 -13.91
CA ARG A 304 6.66 -18.98 -14.43
C ARG A 304 5.60 -19.43 -13.41
N GLU A 305 5.92 -19.33 -12.12
CA GLU A 305 5.02 -19.66 -11.03
C GLU A 305 3.96 -18.57 -10.77
N VAL A 306 4.20 -17.33 -11.21
CA VAL A 306 3.28 -16.19 -11.10
C VAL A 306 2.44 -16.13 -12.37
N ARG A 307 1.42 -17.00 -12.48
CA ARG A 307 0.51 -16.98 -13.64
C ARG A 307 -0.51 -15.85 -13.56
N VAL A 308 -0.90 -15.52 -12.34
CA VAL A 308 -1.80 -14.41 -12.04
C VAL A 308 -1.12 -13.53 -11.01
N ALA A 309 -0.66 -12.35 -11.43
CA ALA A 309 -0.23 -11.31 -10.50
C ALA A 309 -1.46 -10.70 -9.81
N LEU A 310 -1.47 -10.72 -8.48
CA LEU A 310 -2.60 -10.31 -7.65
C LEU A 310 -2.37 -8.96 -6.97
N GLN A 311 -1.14 -8.73 -6.52
CA GLN A 311 -0.72 -7.49 -5.88
C GLN A 311 0.73 -7.18 -6.22
N MET A 312 1.07 -5.90 -6.28
CA MET A 312 2.44 -5.44 -6.42
C MET A 312 2.68 -4.32 -5.40
N VAL A 313 3.87 -4.33 -4.79
CA VAL A 313 4.31 -3.27 -3.88
C VAL A 313 5.72 -2.86 -4.30
N ALA A 314 5.92 -1.58 -4.56
CA ALA A 314 7.20 -1.02 -4.95
C ALA A 314 7.83 -0.20 -3.82
N TRP A 315 9.16 -0.07 -3.90
CA TRP A 315 9.99 0.78 -3.05
C TRP A 315 11.22 1.25 -3.83
N GLU A 316 12.10 2.02 -3.19
CA GLU A 316 13.34 2.44 -3.82
C GLU A 316 14.27 1.24 -4.10
N GLY A 317 14.64 1.06 -5.38
CA GLY A 317 15.52 -0.03 -5.79
C GLY A 317 14.83 -1.37 -6.08
N GLY A 318 13.50 -1.50 -5.98
CA GLY A 318 12.83 -2.75 -6.34
C GLY A 318 11.32 -2.80 -6.17
N PHE A 319 10.73 -3.95 -6.51
CA PHE A 319 9.34 -4.24 -6.19
C PHE A 319 9.12 -5.73 -5.88
N MET A 320 8.08 -5.99 -5.11
CA MET A 320 7.58 -7.33 -4.81
C MET A 320 6.29 -7.56 -5.60
N VAL A 321 6.23 -8.69 -6.29
CA VAL A 321 5.03 -9.21 -6.94
C VAL A 321 4.51 -10.40 -6.16
N LEU A 322 3.25 -10.31 -5.75
CA LEU A 322 2.47 -11.36 -5.11
C LEU A 322 1.48 -11.91 -6.13
N GLY A 323 1.43 -13.21 -6.27
CA GLY A 323 0.52 -13.85 -7.21
C GLY A 323 0.35 -15.33 -6.93
N SER A 324 -0.20 -16.04 -7.90
CA SER A 324 -0.49 -17.46 -7.76
C SER A 324 -0.27 -18.22 -9.07
N GLY A 325 0.02 -19.51 -8.95
CA GLY A 325 0.18 -20.41 -10.10
C GLY A 325 -1.14 -20.78 -10.78
N THR A 326 -2.26 -20.62 -10.09
CA THR A 326 -3.63 -20.77 -10.59
C THR A 326 -4.53 -19.72 -9.94
N GLN A 327 -5.72 -19.46 -10.48
CA GLN A 327 -6.64 -18.44 -9.92
C GLN A 327 -7.00 -18.65 -8.43
N CYS A 328 -6.93 -19.90 -7.92
CA CYS A 328 -7.18 -20.24 -6.52
C CYS A 328 -5.97 -20.95 -5.86
N GLY A 329 -4.79 -20.83 -6.45
CA GLY A 329 -3.59 -21.55 -6.02
C GLY A 329 -2.92 -20.93 -4.81
N ALA A 330 -1.96 -21.66 -4.25
CA ALA A 330 -1.07 -21.13 -3.21
C ALA A 330 -0.40 -19.84 -3.70
N GLN A 331 -0.28 -18.87 -2.80
CA GLN A 331 0.40 -17.62 -3.08
C GLN A 331 1.90 -17.86 -3.23
N VAL A 332 2.50 -17.12 -4.16
CA VAL A 332 3.94 -17.02 -4.35
C VAL A 332 4.32 -15.55 -4.37
N ALA A 333 5.53 -15.27 -3.88
CA ALA A 333 6.07 -13.92 -3.81
C ALA A 333 7.47 -13.88 -4.41
N TYR A 334 7.72 -12.87 -5.23
CA TYR A 334 9.00 -12.64 -5.88
C TYR A 334 9.38 -11.17 -5.79
N ILE A 335 10.66 -10.90 -5.56
CA ILE A 335 11.23 -9.55 -5.60
C ILE A 335 12.05 -9.41 -6.87
N LEU A 336 11.87 -8.28 -7.56
CA LEU A 336 12.77 -7.81 -8.59
C LEU A 336 13.57 -6.62 -8.04
N ASP A 337 14.88 -6.77 -8.00
CA ASP A 337 15.80 -5.68 -7.67
C ASP A 337 16.10 -4.89 -8.96
N ILE A 338 16.03 -3.56 -8.89
CA ILE A 338 16.14 -2.61 -10.02
C ILE A 338 17.48 -1.84 -10.00
N GLU A 339 18.29 -1.96 -8.94
CA GLU A 339 19.52 -1.16 -8.81
C GLU A 339 20.59 -1.44 -9.89
N SER A 340 20.71 -0.42 -10.76
CA SER A 340 21.87 0.14 -11.46
C SER A 340 22.81 -0.79 -12.24
N GLY A 341 22.51 -0.94 -13.54
CA GLY A 341 23.49 -1.31 -14.55
C GLY A 341 22.84 -1.57 -15.90
N GLU A 342 23.04 -0.69 -16.87
CA GLU A 342 22.85 -1.04 -18.28
C GLU A 342 23.75 -2.25 -18.58
N GLY A 343 23.17 -3.46 -18.61
CA GLY A 343 23.84 -4.63 -19.19
C GLY A 343 23.78 -5.94 -18.40
N GLU A 344 23.50 -5.95 -17.10
CA GLU A 344 23.36 -7.20 -16.33
C GLU A 344 21.94 -7.36 -15.77
N GLY A 345 21.27 -8.41 -16.22
CA GLY A 345 19.81 -8.54 -16.18
C GLY A 345 19.16 -8.44 -14.80
N MET A 346 18.03 -7.74 -14.76
CA MET A 346 17.12 -7.68 -13.62
C MET A 346 16.84 -9.09 -13.11
N LYS A 347 17.17 -9.34 -11.83
CA LYS A 347 17.16 -10.68 -11.25
C LYS A 347 15.99 -10.86 -10.29
N TRP A 348 15.17 -11.86 -10.57
CA TRP A 348 14.12 -12.27 -9.65
C TRP A 348 14.70 -13.07 -8.48
N ARG A 349 14.26 -12.74 -7.28
CA ARG A 349 14.49 -13.51 -6.06
C ARG A 349 13.16 -14.00 -5.51
N LYS A 350 13.05 -15.31 -5.31
CA LYS A 350 11.88 -15.91 -4.66
C LYS A 350 11.89 -15.54 -3.18
N VAL A 351 10.74 -15.11 -2.66
CA VAL A 351 10.55 -14.87 -1.23
C VAL A 351 10.00 -16.14 -0.60
N GLU A 352 10.64 -16.58 0.47
CA GLU A 352 10.15 -17.70 1.25
C GLU A 352 8.96 -17.24 2.11
N LEU A 353 7.78 -17.78 1.79
CA LEU A 353 6.56 -17.51 2.54
C LEU A 353 6.46 -18.50 3.69
N GLN A 354 6.66 -18.02 4.91
CA GLN A 354 6.38 -18.83 6.09
C GLN A 354 4.89 -19.16 6.12
N ARG A 355 4.51 -20.29 6.73
CA ARG A 355 3.12 -20.75 6.77
C ARG A 355 2.15 -19.68 7.27
N ALA A 356 2.54 -18.87 8.25
CA ALA A 356 1.68 -17.81 8.79
C ALA A 356 1.41 -16.66 7.79
N TYR A 357 2.29 -16.48 6.79
CA TYR A 357 2.27 -15.38 5.82
C TYR A 357 2.10 -15.88 4.37
N SER A 358 1.39 -17.00 4.19
CA SER A 358 1.14 -17.60 2.88
C SER A 358 -0.28 -17.37 2.34
N GLY A 359 -1.11 -16.63 3.09
CA GLY A 359 -2.47 -16.32 2.70
C GLY A 359 -2.58 -15.22 1.64
N HIS A 360 -3.80 -15.02 1.16
CA HIS A 360 -4.13 -14.04 0.12
C HIS A 360 -3.83 -12.60 0.60
N VAL A 361 -3.29 -11.77 -0.29
CA VAL A 361 -3.01 -10.36 0.00
C VAL A 361 -4.02 -9.47 -0.73
N GLN A 362 -4.78 -8.68 0.01
CA GLN A 362 -5.78 -7.78 -0.57
C GLN A 362 -5.26 -6.35 -0.82
N ALA A 363 -4.30 -5.90 -0.01
CA ALA A 363 -3.70 -4.58 -0.12
C ALA A 363 -2.27 -4.61 0.41
N GLY A 364 -1.43 -3.69 -0.06
CA GLY A 364 -0.07 -3.54 0.41
C GLY A 364 0.45 -2.13 0.15
N CYS A 365 1.36 -1.68 1.01
CA CYS A 365 2.09 -0.42 0.88
C CYS A 365 3.52 -0.59 1.41
N CYS A 366 4.38 0.39 1.17
CA CYS A 366 5.75 0.38 1.66
C CYS A 366 6.06 1.65 2.45
N PHE A 367 6.83 1.48 3.52
CA PHE A 367 7.43 2.55 4.32
C PHE A 367 8.93 2.62 4.06
N HIS A 368 9.48 3.80 4.21
CA HIS A 368 10.92 4.03 4.33
C HIS A 368 11.21 4.47 5.77
N ILE A 369 11.83 3.59 6.56
CA ILE A 369 12.06 3.83 8.00
C ILE A 369 13.52 3.77 8.39
#